data_AF-A0A3B8MJW6-F1
#
_entry.id   AF-A0A3B8MJW6-F1
#
_cell.length_a   1.000
_cell.length_b   1.000
_cell.length_c   1.000
_cell.angle_alpha   90.00
_cell.angle_beta   90.00
_cell.angle_gamma   90.00
#
_symmetry.space_group_name_H-M   'P 1'
#
loop_
_entity.id
_entity.type
_entity.pdbx_description
1 polymer ?
#
loop_
_entity_poly.entity_id
_entity_poly.type
_entity_poly.pdbx_seq_one_letter_code
_entity_poly.pdbx_strand_id
1 'polypeptide(L)'
;MTEDRIEVSFTVNGQQMGSVVEPGDAEIAFEVVGRDEIALVELIREGKTVEAWAPASSGQPESADDTYRFRVEYGWGPMKGYHIYAWTGALEVVDGEWPNPVPCFASAPFYEHRRKEVGDHLMNTIRWQSHTSRGGSFTTRNSNTVASANDAVCFEVQGTEHTRLKLDMSCHAQNSIVSTAVDWGTANHKGTANQEVTIGELLDGRVAIPMGRPSSWIVMHRAHKKSKLTISGGCTFSNCDDGYVYLRVTQSNGQMAWSSPICFGEEKT
;
A
#
# COMPACT_ATOMS: atom_id res chain seq x y z
N MET A 1 -4.11 8.60 3.39
CA MET A 1 -4.76 7.28 3.45
C MET A 1 -3.66 6.25 3.31
N THR A 2 -3.55 5.27 4.20
CA THR A 2 -2.75 4.08 3.94
C THR A 2 -3.46 3.33 2.82
N GLU A 3 -2.83 3.26 1.65
CA GLU A 3 -3.41 2.70 0.44
C GLU A 3 -3.31 1.16 0.44
N ASP A 4 -3.67 0.54 1.57
CA ASP A 4 -3.72 -0.90 1.78
C ASP A 4 -5.11 -1.42 1.32
N ARG A 5 -5.47 -1.06 0.09
CA ARG A 5 -6.75 -1.46 -0.50
C ARG A 5 -6.75 -2.98 -0.71
N ILE A 6 -7.86 -3.61 -0.38
CA ILE A 6 -8.10 -5.02 -0.66
C ILE A 6 -9.30 -5.06 -1.61
N GLU A 7 -9.07 -5.58 -2.81
CA GLU A 7 -10.10 -5.78 -3.82
C GLU A 7 -10.64 -7.21 -3.65
N VAL A 8 -11.97 -7.34 -3.53
CA VAL A 8 -12.63 -8.62 -3.27
C VAL A 8 -13.72 -8.83 -4.31
N SER A 9 -13.58 -9.91 -5.08
CA SER A 9 -14.63 -10.50 -5.90
C SER A 9 -15.15 -11.73 -5.17
N PHE A 10 -16.46 -11.79 -4.89
CA PHE A 10 -17.08 -12.87 -4.14
C PHE A 10 -18.45 -13.17 -4.72
N THR A 11 -18.70 -14.46 -5.00
CA THR A 11 -19.94 -14.93 -5.59
C THR A 11 -20.46 -16.20 -4.93
N VAL A 12 -21.79 -16.35 -4.90
CA VAL A 12 -22.51 -17.59 -4.60
C VAL A 12 -23.41 -17.91 -5.79
N ASN A 13 -23.28 -19.11 -6.38
CA ASN A 13 -24.04 -19.52 -7.58
C ASN A 13 -23.95 -18.48 -8.72
N GLY A 14 -22.79 -17.83 -8.87
CA GLY A 14 -22.54 -16.75 -9.82
C GLY A 14 -23.14 -15.37 -9.46
N GLN A 15 -23.93 -15.26 -8.39
CA GLN A 15 -24.47 -13.98 -7.91
C GLN A 15 -23.44 -13.24 -7.07
N GLN A 16 -23.30 -11.93 -7.29
CA GLN A 16 -22.28 -11.09 -6.67
C GLN A 16 -22.56 -10.79 -5.18
N MET A 17 -21.51 -10.46 -4.44
CA MET A 17 -21.63 -9.96 -3.06
C MET A 17 -22.68 -8.86 -2.92
N GLY A 18 -23.52 -8.94 -1.87
CA GLY A 18 -24.66 -8.03 -1.67
C GLY A 18 -26.00 -8.55 -2.20
N SER A 19 -26.01 -9.68 -2.91
CA SER A 19 -27.24 -10.28 -3.46
C SER A 19 -28.02 -11.10 -2.43
N VAL A 20 -29.28 -11.39 -2.75
CA VAL A 20 -30.09 -12.45 -2.11
C VAL A 20 -30.17 -13.63 -3.08
N VAL A 21 -29.99 -14.85 -2.59
CA VAL A 21 -30.03 -16.10 -3.37
C VAL A 21 -30.99 -17.09 -2.74
N GLU A 22 -31.55 -17.98 -3.57
CA GLU A 22 -32.43 -19.04 -3.09
C GLU A 22 -31.70 -20.00 -2.14
N PRO A 23 -32.36 -20.48 -1.07
CA PRO A 23 -31.86 -21.55 -0.24
C PRO A 23 -31.59 -22.84 -1.05
N GLY A 24 -30.59 -23.63 -0.65
CA GLY A 24 -30.24 -24.88 -1.32
C GLY A 24 -28.73 -25.06 -1.51
N ASP A 25 -28.34 -25.76 -2.57
CA ASP A 25 -26.94 -25.99 -2.87
C ASP A 25 -26.26 -24.68 -3.32
N ALA A 26 -25.06 -24.45 -2.82
CA ALA A 26 -24.34 -23.20 -2.98
C ALA A 26 -22.91 -23.47 -3.45
N GLU A 27 -22.57 -22.96 -4.63
CA GLU A 27 -21.21 -22.88 -5.16
C GLU A 27 -20.63 -21.50 -4.83
N ILE A 28 -19.57 -21.49 -4.04
CA ILE A 28 -18.86 -20.29 -3.64
C ILE A 28 -17.58 -20.17 -4.45
N ALA A 29 -17.34 -18.97 -4.98
CA ALA A 29 -16.09 -18.62 -5.64
C ALA A 29 -15.66 -17.21 -5.24
N PHE A 30 -14.36 -17.00 -5.15
CA PHE A 30 -13.79 -15.70 -4.86
C PHE A 30 -12.41 -15.48 -5.47
N GLU A 31 -12.07 -14.21 -5.62
CA GLU A 31 -10.73 -13.71 -5.93
C GLU A 31 -10.47 -12.47 -5.07
N VAL A 32 -9.30 -12.43 -4.44
CA VAL A 32 -8.85 -11.35 -3.58
C VAL A 32 -7.52 -10.84 -4.09
N VAL A 33 -7.41 -9.52 -4.29
CA VAL A 33 -6.18 -8.83 -4.67
C VAL A 33 -5.86 -7.75 -3.64
N GLY A 34 -4.78 -7.95 -2.90
CA GLY A 34 -4.26 -7.02 -1.90
C GLY A 34 -3.17 -6.10 -2.44
N ARG A 35 -2.89 -5.04 -1.69
CA ARG A 35 -1.71 -4.16 -1.88
C ARG A 35 -0.48 -4.59 -1.06
N ASP A 36 -0.63 -5.66 -0.28
CA ASP A 36 0.31 -6.34 0.61
C ASP A 36 -0.06 -7.84 0.65
N GLU A 37 0.84 -8.70 1.13
CA GLU A 37 0.70 -10.16 1.19
C GLU A 37 -0.58 -10.55 1.94
N ILE A 38 -1.46 -11.29 1.28
CA ILE A 38 -2.68 -11.79 1.91
C ILE A 38 -2.26 -12.81 2.96
N ALA A 39 -2.64 -12.62 4.23
CA ALA A 39 -2.35 -13.59 5.28
C ALA A 39 -3.44 -14.66 5.35
N LEU A 40 -4.71 -14.27 5.20
CA LEU A 40 -5.85 -15.13 5.40
C LEU A 40 -7.10 -14.62 4.69
N VAL A 41 -7.86 -15.53 4.10
CA VAL A 41 -9.25 -15.31 3.66
C VAL A 41 -10.13 -16.30 4.40
N GLU A 42 -11.17 -15.83 5.05
CA GLU A 42 -12.12 -16.63 5.80
C GLU A 42 -13.51 -16.48 5.18
N LEU A 43 -14.18 -17.60 4.93
CA LEU A 43 -15.61 -17.61 4.67
C LEU A 43 -16.36 -17.70 6.00
N ILE A 44 -17.22 -16.73 6.25
CA ILE A 44 -18.01 -16.64 7.47
C ILE A 44 -19.47 -16.89 7.12
N ARG A 45 -20.09 -17.86 7.78
CA ARG A 45 -21.52 -18.15 7.73
C ARG A 45 -22.11 -17.95 9.13
N GLU A 46 -23.16 -17.13 9.25
CA GLU A 46 -23.79 -16.84 10.56
C GLU A 46 -22.80 -16.43 11.66
N GLY A 47 -21.81 -15.61 11.31
CA GLY A 47 -20.78 -15.14 12.23
C GLY A 47 -19.71 -16.16 12.61
N LYS A 48 -19.72 -17.37 12.06
CA LYS A 48 -18.70 -18.41 12.29
C LYS A 48 -17.86 -18.64 11.04
N THR A 49 -16.53 -18.71 11.20
CA THR A 49 -15.64 -19.15 10.12
C THR A 49 -15.94 -20.61 9.79
N VAL A 50 -16.38 -20.87 8.57
CA VAL A 50 -16.70 -22.21 8.07
C VAL A 50 -15.61 -22.77 7.16
N GLU A 51 -14.88 -21.90 6.47
CA GLU A 51 -13.74 -22.26 5.64
C GLU A 51 -12.68 -21.14 5.72
N ALA A 52 -11.42 -21.51 5.50
CA ALA A 52 -10.32 -20.55 5.48
C ALA A 52 -9.22 -20.95 4.49
N TRP A 53 -8.68 -19.95 3.79
CA TRP A 53 -7.60 -20.09 2.84
C TRP A 53 -6.43 -19.18 3.25
N ALA A 54 -5.24 -19.74 3.28
CA ALA A 54 -3.98 -19.01 3.43
C ALA A 54 -3.13 -19.22 2.18
N PRO A 55 -2.20 -18.31 1.85
CA PRO A 55 -1.31 -18.51 0.72
C PRO A 55 -0.55 -19.82 0.86
N ALA A 56 -0.47 -20.57 -0.24
CA ALA A 56 0.44 -21.71 -0.29
C ALA A 56 1.88 -21.22 -0.07
N SER A 57 2.66 -21.95 0.71
CA SER A 57 4.11 -21.72 0.80
C SER A 57 4.71 -21.90 -0.59
N SER A 58 5.09 -20.79 -1.24
CA SER A 58 5.63 -20.80 -2.59
C SER A 58 7.04 -21.40 -2.56
N GLY A 59 7.14 -22.72 -2.73
CA GLY A 59 8.37 -23.40 -3.12
C GLY A 59 8.61 -23.39 -4.64
N GLN A 60 7.89 -22.53 -5.38
CA GLN A 60 8.06 -22.44 -6.82
C GLN A 60 9.39 -21.75 -7.14
N PRO A 61 10.19 -22.35 -8.05
CA PRO A 61 11.44 -21.75 -8.49
C PRO A 61 11.17 -20.39 -9.16
N GLU A 62 12.11 -19.48 -9.02
CA GLU A 62 12.07 -18.15 -9.65
C GLU A 62 11.86 -18.26 -11.16
N SER A 63 10.94 -17.44 -11.67
CA SER A 63 10.79 -17.19 -13.10
C SER A 63 11.50 -15.87 -13.45
N ALA A 64 12.05 -15.79 -14.66
CA ALA A 64 12.59 -14.54 -15.21
C ALA A 64 11.52 -13.45 -15.38
N ASP A 65 10.23 -13.80 -15.22
CA ASP A 65 9.07 -12.95 -15.42
C ASP A 65 8.24 -12.72 -14.14
N ASP A 66 8.82 -12.91 -12.95
CA ASP A 66 8.12 -12.60 -11.71
C ASP A 66 7.85 -11.08 -11.61
N THR A 67 6.66 -10.72 -11.15
CA THR A 67 6.30 -9.34 -10.81
C THR A 67 6.44 -9.12 -9.32
N TYR A 68 7.18 -8.08 -8.93
CA TYR A 68 7.43 -7.70 -7.56
C TYR A 68 6.79 -6.36 -7.25
N ARG A 69 6.19 -6.23 -6.06
CA ARG A 69 5.65 -4.99 -5.53
C ARG A 69 6.45 -4.54 -4.33
N PHE A 70 6.79 -3.26 -4.25
CA PHE A 70 7.41 -2.65 -3.07
C PHE A 70 6.97 -1.20 -2.92
N ARG A 71 7.27 -0.59 -1.77
CA ARG A 71 6.87 0.77 -1.43
C ARG A 71 8.08 1.61 -1.06
N VAL A 72 8.19 2.81 -1.63
CA VAL A 72 9.16 3.84 -1.22
C VAL A 72 8.42 4.90 -0.44
N GLU A 73 8.62 4.97 0.88
CA GLU A 73 7.99 5.93 1.79
C GLU A 73 8.98 6.96 2.32
N TYR A 74 8.59 8.22 2.39
CA TYR A 74 9.42 9.32 2.85
C TYR A 74 8.60 10.36 3.62
N GLY A 75 9.28 11.24 4.36
CA GLY A 75 8.63 12.12 5.36
C GLY A 75 8.86 11.69 6.81
N TRP A 76 9.87 10.85 7.04
CA TRP A 76 10.34 10.50 8.38
C TRP A 76 11.45 11.46 8.83
N GLY A 77 11.60 11.68 10.14
CA GLY A 77 12.61 12.56 10.73
C GLY A 77 12.03 13.65 11.63
N PRO A 78 12.86 14.58 12.13
CA PRO A 78 12.46 15.64 13.06
C PRO A 78 11.71 16.77 12.34
N MET A 79 10.62 16.42 11.67
CA MET A 79 9.79 17.34 10.92
C MET A 79 8.94 18.17 11.86
N LYS A 80 9.30 19.44 12.04
CA LYS A 80 8.52 20.37 12.87
C LYS A 80 7.22 20.77 12.16
N GLY A 81 6.18 21.03 12.97
CA GLY A 81 4.81 21.28 12.51
C GLY A 81 4.61 22.52 11.64
N TYR A 82 5.62 23.39 11.49
CA TYR A 82 5.53 24.63 10.73
C TYR A 82 6.40 24.61 9.46
N HIS A 83 6.94 23.46 9.07
CA HIS A 83 7.76 23.34 7.87
C HIS A 83 7.09 22.49 6.79
N ILE A 84 7.39 22.83 5.55
CA ILE A 84 7.00 22.09 4.36
C ILE A 84 8.27 21.49 3.77
N TYR A 85 8.25 20.19 3.52
CA TYR A 85 9.37 19.45 2.97
C TYR A 85 9.02 19.10 1.54
N ALA A 86 9.65 19.80 0.59
CA ALA A 86 9.47 19.53 -0.83
C ALA A 86 10.39 18.37 -1.25
N TRP A 87 9.79 17.33 -1.82
CA TRP A 87 10.47 16.11 -2.22
C TRP A 87 10.50 15.97 -3.73
N THR A 88 11.62 15.52 -4.27
CA THR A 88 11.71 15.01 -5.64
C THR A 88 12.36 13.64 -5.60
N GLY A 89 11.76 12.66 -6.27
CA GLY A 89 12.33 11.34 -6.39
C GLY A 89 12.48 10.90 -7.83
N ALA A 90 13.44 10.03 -8.08
CA ALA A 90 13.60 9.27 -9.29
C ALA A 90 13.94 7.82 -8.94
N LEU A 91 13.28 6.87 -9.59
CA LEU A 91 13.56 5.45 -9.47
C LEU A 91 13.84 4.90 -10.87
N GLU A 92 15.07 4.45 -11.11
CA GLU A 92 15.50 3.72 -12.30
C GLU A 92 15.51 2.22 -11.99
N VAL A 93 14.89 1.43 -12.87
CA VAL A 93 14.99 -0.03 -12.85
C VAL A 93 16.06 -0.47 -13.85
N VAL A 94 16.96 -1.35 -13.42
CA VAL A 94 18.01 -1.92 -14.27
C VAL A 94 17.91 -3.44 -14.24
N ASP A 95 18.02 -4.06 -15.42
CA ASP A 95 17.87 -5.51 -15.59
C ASP A 95 16.47 -6.00 -15.14
N GLY A 96 15.44 -5.22 -15.53
CA GLY A 96 14.02 -5.47 -15.29
C GLY A 96 13.16 -4.50 -16.09
N GLU A 97 11.85 -4.68 -16.10
CA GLU A 97 10.91 -3.89 -16.89
C GLU A 97 9.75 -3.33 -16.06
N TRP A 98 9.10 -2.30 -16.62
CA TRP A 98 7.78 -1.83 -16.19
C TRP A 98 7.72 -1.35 -14.72
N PRO A 99 8.31 -0.20 -14.35
CA PRO A 99 8.09 0.39 -13.02
C PRO A 99 6.72 1.08 -12.97
N ASN A 100 5.63 0.37 -12.70
CA ASN A 100 4.28 0.95 -12.60
C ASN A 100 4.10 1.70 -11.27
N PRO A 101 4.01 3.04 -11.25
CA PRO A 101 3.90 3.77 -10.01
C PRO A 101 2.45 3.99 -9.57
N VAL A 102 2.16 3.73 -8.30
CA VAL A 102 0.90 4.09 -7.65
C VAL A 102 1.21 5.10 -6.54
N PRO A 103 0.83 6.39 -6.70
CA PRO A 103 1.13 7.43 -5.71
C PRO A 103 0.24 7.33 -4.47
N CYS A 104 0.85 7.12 -3.31
CA CYS A 104 0.19 7.10 -2.00
C CYS A 104 0.40 8.44 -1.28
N PHE A 105 -0.11 9.53 -1.85
CA PHE A 105 0.16 10.88 -1.36
C PHE A 105 -0.88 11.33 -0.33
N ALA A 106 -0.41 11.78 0.83
CA ALA A 106 -1.25 12.38 1.87
C ALA A 106 -1.58 13.85 1.54
N SER A 107 -2.67 14.38 2.09
CA SER A 107 -2.85 15.84 2.07
C SER A 107 -1.82 16.49 2.98
N ALA A 108 -1.26 17.62 2.55
CA ALA A 108 -0.27 18.37 3.31
C ALA A 108 -0.80 19.81 3.52
N PRO A 109 -1.05 20.24 4.76
CA PRO A 109 -1.50 21.61 5.04
C PRO A 109 -0.44 22.65 4.64
N PHE A 110 -0.90 23.91 4.51
CA PHE A 110 -0.14 25.12 4.20
C PHE A 110 0.24 25.33 2.73
N TYR A 111 -0.04 24.38 1.85
CA TYR A 111 0.34 24.46 0.44
C TYR A 111 -0.69 23.80 -0.49
N GLU A 112 -1.98 24.10 -0.25
CA GLU A 112 -3.14 23.44 -0.86
C GLU A 112 -3.21 23.57 -2.39
N HIS A 113 -2.52 24.56 -2.97
CA HIS A 113 -2.49 24.80 -4.42
C HIS A 113 -1.43 23.99 -5.17
N ARG A 114 -0.41 23.47 -4.48
CA ARG A 114 0.65 22.69 -5.14
C ARG A 114 0.19 21.26 -5.31
N ARG A 115 0.16 20.78 -6.55
CA ARG A 115 -0.14 19.39 -6.84
C ARG A 115 1.11 18.53 -6.65
N LYS A 116 0.87 17.34 -6.12
CA LYS A 116 1.84 16.25 -6.07
C LYS A 116 1.62 15.43 -7.34
N GLU A 117 2.69 15.00 -7.97
CA GLU A 117 2.62 14.38 -9.29
C GLU A 117 3.64 13.26 -9.42
N VAL A 118 3.27 12.25 -10.19
CA VAL A 118 4.18 11.26 -10.73
C VAL A 118 4.24 11.53 -12.22
N GLY A 119 5.45 11.74 -12.73
CA GLY A 119 5.70 11.99 -14.14
C GLY A 119 5.73 10.72 -14.96
N ASP A 120 5.87 10.89 -16.28
CA ASP A 120 5.87 9.78 -17.23
C ASP A 120 7.11 8.89 -17.11
N HIS A 121 6.97 7.67 -17.63
CA HIS A 121 8.05 6.71 -17.79
C HIS A 121 9.01 7.17 -18.88
N LEU A 122 10.25 7.46 -18.51
CA LEU A 122 11.33 7.74 -19.46
C LEU A 122 12.46 6.75 -19.22
N MET A 123 12.79 5.91 -20.21
CA MET A 123 13.98 5.03 -20.16
C MET A 123 14.03 4.20 -18.86
N ASN A 124 12.95 3.51 -18.51
CA ASN A 124 12.81 2.71 -17.29
C ASN A 124 12.98 3.49 -15.97
N THR A 125 12.84 4.82 -16.03
CA THR A 125 12.90 5.71 -14.87
C THR A 125 11.54 6.37 -14.65
N ILE A 126 11.05 6.30 -13.41
CA ILE A 126 9.92 7.10 -12.93
C ILE A 126 10.44 8.27 -12.10
N ARG A 127 9.91 9.47 -12.33
CA ARG A 127 10.15 10.63 -11.48
C ARG A 127 8.87 11.08 -10.81
N TRP A 128 8.98 11.63 -9.60
CA TRP A 128 7.84 12.20 -8.90
C TRP A 128 8.23 13.43 -8.11
N GLN A 129 7.23 14.27 -7.85
CA GLN A 129 7.35 15.42 -6.98
C GLN A 129 6.24 15.38 -5.94
N SER A 130 6.63 15.62 -4.70
CA SER A 130 5.67 15.67 -3.60
C SER A 130 6.07 16.71 -2.56
N HIS A 131 5.24 16.86 -1.54
CA HIS A 131 5.57 17.65 -0.37
C HIS A 131 4.89 17.10 0.87
N THR A 132 5.61 17.01 1.97
CA THR A 132 5.04 16.61 3.27
C THR A 132 5.09 17.78 4.24
N SER A 133 4.09 17.86 5.11
CA SER A 133 4.03 18.83 6.19
C SER A 133 3.22 18.24 7.33
N ARG A 134 3.49 18.68 8.57
CA ARG A 134 2.84 18.15 9.78
C ARG A 134 1.89 19.15 10.44
N GLY A 135 1.41 20.13 9.68
CA GLY A 135 0.61 21.26 10.17
C GLY A 135 -0.51 20.81 11.09
N GLY A 136 -0.45 21.21 12.36
CA GLY A 136 -1.50 20.94 13.34
C GLY A 136 -1.73 19.47 13.75
N SER A 137 -1.07 18.48 13.12
CA SER A 137 -1.15 17.06 13.55
C SER A 137 -0.51 16.81 14.92
N PHE A 138 0.29 17.77 15.41
CA PHE A 138 0.60 17.92 16.82
C PHE A 138 0.09 19.29 17.25
N THR A 139 -1.18 19.38 17.68
CA THR A 139 -1.49 20.40 18.68
C THR A 139 -0.54 20.13 19.83
N THR A 140 0.14 21.15 20.35
CA THR A 140 1.15 21.01 21.41
C THR A 140 0.61 20.46 22.73
N ARG A 141 -0.65 19.97 22.76
CA ARG A 141 -1.30 19.36 23.93
C ARG A 141 -2.26 18.19 23.64
N ASN A 142 -2.49 17.76 22.40
CA ASN A 142 -3.24 16.53 22.12
C ASN A 142 -2.76 15.85 20.83
N SER A 143 -2.26 14.63 20.99
CA SER A 143 -1.88 13.70 19.93
C SER A 143 -3.13 13.30 19.14
N ASN A 144 -3.34 13.86 17.95
CA ASN A 144 -4.39 13.38 17.05
C ASN A 144 -3.78 12.41 16.03
N THR A 145 -4.34 11.20 15.96
CA THR A 145 -3.90 10.04 15.17
C THR A 145 -4.34 10.07 13.70
N VAL A 146 -4.77 11.22 13.17
CA VAL A 146 -5.80 11.23 12.11
C VAL A 146 -5.25 11.19 10.67
N ALA A 147 -3.95 11.40 10.41
CA ALA A 147 -3.38 11.12 9.09
C ALA A 147 -1.86 10.89 9.16
N SER A 148 -1.35 9.90 8.43
CA SER A 148 0.08 9.82 8.15
C SER A 148 0.50 11.09 7.41
N ALA A 149 1.53 11.77 7.93
CA ALA A 149 2.15 12.92 7.27
C ALA A 149 3.24 12.51 6.27
N ASN A 150 3.40 11.20 6.05
CA ASN A 150 4.34 10.66 5.08
C ASN A 150 3.66 10.49 3.74
N ASP A 151 4.46 10.59 2.69
CA ASP A 151 4.07 10.20 1.35
C ASP A 151 4.80 8.93 0.96
N ALA A 152 4.22 8.21 0.00
CA ALA A 152 4.91 7.10 -0.62
C ALA A 152 4.55 6.97 -2.10
N VAL A 153 5.36 6.19 -2.82
CA VAL A 153 5.01 5.64 -4.13
C VAL A 153 5.20 4.13 -4.05
N CYS A 154 4.16 3.38 -4.41
CA CYS A 154 4.26 1.94 -4.59
C CYS A 154 4.67 1.65 -6.04
N PHE A 155 5.56 0.69 -6.23
CA PHE A 155 6.01 0.27 -7.54
C PHE A 155 5.67 -1.21 -7.74
N GLU A 156 5.24 -1.55 -8.95
CA GLU A 156 5.32 -2.90 -9.48
C GLU A 156 6.44 -2.94 -10.51
N VAL A 157 7.27 -4.00 -10.50
CA VAL A 157 8.41 -4.20 -11.40
C VAL A 157 8.45 -5.66 -11.82
N GLN A 158 8.62 -5.93 -13.12
CA GLN A 158 8.89 -7.27 -13.63
C GLN A 158 10.40 -7.50 -13.69
N GLY A 159 10.87 -8.66 -13.21
CA GLY A 159 12.28 -8.99 -13.25
C GLY A 159 12.64 -10.20 -12.39
N THR A 160 13.81 -10.13 -11.75
CA THR A 160 14.36 -11.18 -10.88
C THR A 160 14.85 -10.59 -9.56
N GLU A 161 15.29 -11.43 -8.63
CA GLU A 161 15.92 -10.97 -7.38
C GLU A 161 17.21 -10.17 -7.62
N HIS A 162 17.82 -10.32 -8.80
CA HIS A 162 19.00 -9.54 -9.22
C HIS A 162 18.67 -8.21 -9.88
N THR A 163 17.40 -7.93 -10.20
CA THR A 163 16.97 -6.65 -10.75
C THR A 163 17.31 -5.52 -9.77
N ARG A 164 17.94 -4.46 -10.29
CA ARG A 164 18.49 -3.35 -9.49
C ARG A 164 17.57 -2.16 -9.54
N LEU A 165 17.40 -1.53 -8.39
CA LEU A 165 16.56 -0.37 -8.15
C LEU A 165 17.48 0.77 -7.72
N LYS A 166 17.65 1.78 -8.57
CA LYS A 166 18.42 2.97 -8.26
C LYS A 166 17.48 4.10 -7.89
N LEU A 167 17.52 4.52 -6.63
CA LEU A 167 16.70 5.56 -6.06
C LEU A 167 17.53 6.82 -5.85
N ASP A 168 17.16 7.90 -6.52
CA ASP A 168 17.65 9.25 -6.25
C ASP A 168 16.54 10.07 -5.60
N MET A 169 16.84 10.69 -4.48
CA MET A 169 15.88 11.47 -3.70
C MET A 169 16.50 12.79 -3.28
N SER A 170 15.72 13.87 -3.37
CA SER A 170 16.07 15.17 -2.83
C SER A 170 14.94 15.72 -1.97
N CYS A 171 15.32 16.47 -0.93
CA CYS A 171 14.41 17.15 -0.03
C CYS A 171 14.89 18.57 0.21
N HIS A 172 13.98 19.53 0.11
CA HIS A 172 14.19 20.91 0.52
C HIS A 172 13.10 21.36 1.49
N ALA A 173 13.49 21.62 2.74
CA ALA A 173 12.59 22.13 3.77
C ALA A 173 12.47 23.66 3.70
N GLN A 174 11.24 24.15 3.71
CA GLN A 174 10.89 25.56 3.66
C GLN A 174 9.96 25.92 4.82
N ASN A 175 9.98 27.18 5.22
CA ASN A 175 9.03 27.71 6.19
C ASN A 175 7.62 27.74 5.61
N SER A 176 6.63 27.42 6.43
CA SER A 176 5.22 27.67 6.12
C SER A 176 4.86 29.14 6.37
N ILE A 177 3.67 29.55 5.92
CA ILE A 177 3.16 30.91 6.12
C ILE A 177 2.94 31.26 7.62
N VAL A 178 2.85 30.25 8.50
CA VAL A 178 2.64 30.44 9.95
C VAL A 178 3.93 30.30 10.77
N SER A 179 5.08 30.07 10.14
CA SER A 179 6.38 29.96 10.83
C SER A 179 6.80 31.27 11.49
N THR A 180 7.26 31.21 12.75
CA THR A 180 7.80 32.36 13.48
C THR A 180 9.33 32.38 13.46
N ALA A 181 9.95 33.48 13.94
CA ALA A 181 11.41 33.62 14.00
C ALA A 181 12.11 32.49 14.80
N VAL A 182 11.42 31.88 15.77
CA VAL A 182 11.94 30.76 16.57
C VAL A 182 12.00 29.46 15.74
N ASP A 183 11.19 29.34 14.69
CA ASP A 183 11.12 28.16 13.82
C ASP A 183 12.17 28.16 12.71
N TRP A 184 12.82 29.31 12.46
CA TRP A 184 13.76 29.50 11.34
C TRP A 184 15.10 28.79 11.53
N GLY A 185 15.49 28.49 12.77
CA GLY A 185 16.73 27.76 13.07
C GLY A 185 16.74 26.29 12.64
N THR A 186 15.58 25.74 12.22
CA THR A 186 15.46 24.37 11.68
C THR A 186 14.96 24.36 10.23
N ALA A 187 14.64 25.52 9.67
CA ALA A 187 14.26 25.67 8.27
C ALA A 187 15.50 25.74 7.37
N ASN A 188 15.36 25.34 6.09
CA ASN A 188 16.43 25.22 5.08
C ASN A 188 17.24 23.92 5.07
N HIS A 189 16.70 22.84 5.64
CA HIS A 189 17.28 21.51 5.43
C HIS A 189 17.27 21.15 3.94
N LYS A 190 18.46 20.87 3.39
CA LYS A 190 18.63 20.24 2.09
C LYS A 190 19.23 18.87 2.31
N GLY A 191 18.54 17.85 1.82
CA GLY A 191 19.00 16.46 1.87
C GLY A 191 18.96 15.86 0.48
N THR A 192 19.96 15.07 0.15
CA THR A 192 19.97 14.21 -1.03
C THR A 192 20.38 12.81 -0.60
N ALA A 193 19.84 11.79 -1.25
CA ALA A 193 20.28 10.41 -1.11
C ALA A 193 20.21 9.74 -2.47
N ASN A 194 21.24 8.96 -2.78
CA ASN A 194 21.28 8.07 -3.92
C ASN A 194 21.56 6.67 -3.37
N GLN A 195 20.71 5.71 -3.66
CA GLN A 195 20.79 4.35 -3.15
C GLN A 195 20.51 3.36 -4.27
N GLU A 196 21.35 2.33 -4.39
CA GLU A 196 21.08 1.17 -5.23
C GLU A 196 20.75 -0.01 -4.30
N VAL A 197 19.66 -0.73 -4.60
CA VAL A 197 19.27 -1.98 -3.93
C VAL A 197 18.80 -3.00 -4.96
N THR A 198 18.88 -4.28 -4.66
CA THR A 198 18.25 -5.32 -5.49
C THR A 198 16.86 -5.68 -4.99
N ILE A 199 16.05 -6.31 -5.85
CA ILE A 199 14.79 -6.92 -5.43
C ILE A 199 15.02 -8.00 -4.36
N GLY A 200 16.09 -8.80 -4.48
CA GLY A 200 16.48 -9.79 -3.48
C GLY A 200 16.71 -9.20 -2.09
N GLU A 201 17.43 -8.08 -2.00
CA GLU A 201 17.62 -7.37 -0.74
C GLU A 201 16.29 -6.87 -0.15
N LEU A 202 15.36 -6.42 -1.01
CA LEU A 202 14.03 -6.01 -0.56
C LEU A 202 13.13 -7.22 -0.20
N LEU A 203 13.33 -8.39 -0.79
CA LEU A 203 12.62 -9.61 -0.39
C LEU A 203 13.05 -10.06 1.01
N ASP A 204 14.31 -9.83 1.38
CA ASP A 204 14.86 -10.12 2.72
C ASP A 204 14.35 -9.11 3.76
N GLY A 205 14.18 -7.84 3.41
CA GLY A 205 13.68 -6.85 4.35
C GLY A 205 13.57 -5.43 3.81
N ARG A 206 13.34 -4.49 4.73
CA ARG A 206 13.27 -3.06 4.40
C ARG A 206 14.65 -2.41 4.45
N VAL A 207 14.87 -1.40 3.61
CA VAL A 207 16.08 -0.57 3.60
C VAL A 207 15.73 0.85 4.03
N ALA A 208 16.33 1.33 5.12
CA ALA A 208 16.14 2.68 5.63
C ALA A 208 17.31 3.58 5.21
N ILE A 209 17.01 4.72 4.59
CA ILE A 209 17.99 5.60 3.95
C ILE A 209 17.93 6.98 4.62
N PRO A 210 18.95 7.40 5.39
CA PRO A 210 19.02 8.72 5.97
C PRO A 210 19.43 9.79 4.95
N MET A 211 18.89 10.99 5.10
CA MET A 211 19.13 12.14 4.22
C MET A 211 19.53 13.39 5.00
N GLY A 212 20.72 13.92 4.70
CA GLY A 212 21.20 15.20 5.22
C GLY A 212 21.29 15.29 6.75
N ARG A 213 21.36 16.53 7.26
CA ARG A 213 21.39 16.85 8.70
C ARG A 213 20.45 18.04 8.99
N PRO A 214 19.58 17.99 10.03
CA PRO A 214 19.20 16.78 10.76
C PRO A 214 18.54 15.77 9.79
N SER A 215 18.68 14.46 10.06
CA SER A 215 18.35 13.46 9.05
C SER A 215 16.84 13.33 8.83
N SER A 216 16.41 13.60 7.60
CA SER A 216 15.14 13.07 7.09
C SER A 216 15.36 11.64 6.62
N TRP A 217 14.32 10.81 6.55
CA TRP A 217 14.48 9.40 6.19
C TRP A 217 13.51 8.97 5.09
N ILE A 218 14.02 8.05 4.27
CA ILE A 218 13.28 7.26 3.30
C ILE A 218 13.31 5.80 3.77
N VAL A 219 12.24 5.06 3.51
CA VAL A 219 12.17 3.62 3.71
C VAL A 219 11.74 2.98 2.41
N MET A 220 12.60 2.15 1.83
CA MET A 220 12.19 1.17 0.84
C MET A 220 11.71 -0.05 1.61
N HIS A 221 10.40 -0.31 1.57
CA HIS A 221 9.78 -1.43 2.27
C HIS A 221 10.09 -2.75 1.57
N ARG A 222 9.82 -3.85 2.29
CA ARG A 222 9.99 -5.20 1.78
C ARG A 222 9.27 -5.36 0.43
N ALA A 223 9.90 -6.06 -0.51
CA ALA A 223 9.27 -6.48 -1.75
C ALA A 223 8.42 -7.74 -1.54
N HIS A 224 7.36 -7.87 -2.32
CA HIS A 224 6.47 -9.02 -2.32
C HIS A 224 6.24 -9.48 -3.76
N LYS A 225 6.32 -10.80 -4.00
CA LYS A 225 5.90 -11.38 -5.28
C LYS A 225 4.39 -11.17 -5.47
N LYS A 226 3.95 -10.81 -6.68
CA LYS A 226 2.54 -10.59 -6.99
C LYS A 226 1.64 -11.79 -6.68
N SER A 227 2.17 -13.00 -6.83
CA SER A 227 1.51 -14.25 -6.44
C SER A 227 1.13 -14.33 -4.96
N LYS A 228 1.82 -13.58 -4.08
CA LYS A 228 1.50 -13.49 -2.64
C LYS A 228 0.46 -12.43 -2.32
N LEU A 229 0.20 -11.52 -3.27
CA LEU A 229 -0.79 -10.45 -3.14
C LEU A 229 -2.18 -10.90 -3.59
N THR A 230 -2.27 -12.05 -4.26
CA THR A 230 -3.52 -12.56 -4.85
C THR A 230 -3.83 -13.94 -4.31
N ILE A 231 -5.09 -14.18 -3.96
CA ILE A 231 -5.58 -15.51 -3.61
C ILE A 231 -6.98 -15.70 -4.20
N SER A 232 -7.19 -16.86 -4.80
CA SER A 232 -8.49 -17.27 -5.35
C SER A 232 -8.87 -18.62 -4.76
N GLY A 233 -10.16 -18.85 -4.58
CA GLY A 233 -10.64 -20.10 -4.01
C GLY A 233 -12.15 -20.23 -4.12
N GLY A 234 -12.65 -21.29 -3.52
CA GLY A 234 -14.06 -21.63 -3.55
C GLY A 234 -14.35 -22.93 -2.82
N CYS A 235 -15.62 -23.15 -2.54
CA CYS A 235 -16.13 -24.39 -1.94
C CYS A 235 -17.61 -24.56 -2.28
N THR A 236 -18.13 -25.75 -2.03
CA THR A 236 -19.55 -26.05 -2.23
C THR A 236 -20.19 -26.44 -0.91
N PHE A 237 -21.37 -25.90 -0.64
CA PHE A 237 -22.23 -26.35 0.46
C PHE A 237 -23.51 -26.95 -0.10
N SER A 238 -24.03 -27.96 0.59
CA SER A 238 -25.34 -28.53 0.27
C SER A 238 -26.37 -28.13 1.31
N ASN A 239 -27.63 -27.99 0.85
CA ASN A 239 -28.77 -27.70 1.72
C ASN A 239 -28.56 -26.46 2.62
N CYS A 240 -28.16 -25.33 2.05
CA CYS A 240 -28.07 -24.07 2.78
C CYS A 240 -29.47 -23.54 3.09
N ASP A 241 -29.85 -23.57 4.37
CA ASP A 241 -31.02 -22.85 4.88
C ASP A 241 -30.81 -21.32 4.85
N ASP A 242 -31.89 -20.58 5.16
CA ASP A 242 -31.88 -19.13 5.34
C ASP A 242 -30.72 -18.66 6.22
N GLY A 243 -30.09 -17.55 5.81
CA GLY A 243 -28.92 -17.01 6.49
C GLY A 243 -28.10 -16.10 5.60
N TYR A 244 -26.83 -15.91 5.94
CA TYR A 244 -25.89 -15.11 5.16
C TYR A 244 -24.47 -15.64 5.25
N VAL A 245 -23.72 -15.35 4.19
CA VAL A 245 -22.29 -15.62 4.07
C VAL A 245 -21.54 -14.38 3.61
N TYR A 246 -20.32 -14.20 4.08
CA TYR A 246 -19.42 -13.14 3.62
C TYR A 246 -17.96 -13.57 3.79
N LEU A 247 -17.06 -12.87 3.10
CA LEU A 247 -15.63 -13.07 3.25
C LEU A 247 -15.03 -12.04 4.20
N ARG A 248 -14.11 -12.50 5.05
CA ARG A 248 -13.18 -11.66 5.80
C ARG A 248 -11.77 -11.90 5.30
N VAL A 249 -11.08 -10.84 4.93
CA VAL A 249 -9.71 -10.88 4.40
C VAL A 249 -8.78 -10.17 5.37
N THR A 250 -7.61 -10.74 5.59
CA THR A 250 -6.53 -10.16 6.40
C THR A 250 -5.24 -10.14 5.60
N GLN A 251 -4.56 -9.01 5.57
CA GLN A 251 -3.20 -8.88 5.03
C GLN A 251 -2.15 -9.05 6.13
N SER A 252 -0.92 -9.36 5.75
CA SER A 252 0.19 -9.63 6.68
C SER A 252 0.58 -8.41 7.52
N ASN A 253 0.25 -7.20 7.07
CA ASN A 253 0.41 -5.96 7.82
C ASN A 253 -0.74 -5.69 8.82
N GLY A 254 -1.72 -6.60 8.93
CA GLY A 254 -2.87 -6.50 9.83
C GLY A 254 -4.06 -5.71 9.29
N GLN A 255 -3.99 -5.16 8.07
CA GLN A 255 -5.14 -4.54 7.42
C GLN A 255 -6.17 -5.60 7.04
N MET A 256 -7.44 -5.24 7.15
CA MET A 256 -8.55 -6.17 6.97
C MET A 256 -9.63 -5.58 6.07
N ALA A 257 -10.33 -6.45 5.36
CA ALA A 257 -11.52 -6.11 4.59
C ALA A 257 -12.61 -7.17 4.76
N TRP A 258 -13.85 -6.75 4.52
CA TRP A 258 -15.03 -7.59 4.54
C TRP A 258 -15.77 -7.42 3.22
N SER A 259 -16.23 -8.52 2.63
CA SER A 259 -17.18 -8.43 1.50
C SER A 259 -18.55 -8.01 2.01
N SER A 260 -19.38 -7.47 1.12
CA SER A 260 -20.82 -7.43 1.39
C SER A 260 -21.34 -8.87 1.57
N PRO A 261 -22.30 -9.09 2.48
CA PRO A 261 -22.89 -10.42 2.65
C PRO A 261 -23.75 -10.80 1.45
N ILE A 262 -23.83 -12.10 1.18
CA ILE A 262 -24.85 -12.71 0.33
C ILE A 262 -25.83 -13.44 1.25
N CYS A 263 -27.11 -13.14 1.13
CA CYS A 263 -28.15 -13.73 1.98
C CYS A 263 -28.83 -14.89 1.25
N PHE A 264 -29.05 -16.01 1.93
CA PHE A 264 -29.94 -17.08 1.52
C PHE A 264 -31.35 -16.77 2.03
N GLY A 265 -32.32 -16.71 1.13
CA GLY A 265 -33.73 -16.46 1.47
C GLY A 265 -34.50 -15.83 0.31
N GLU A 266 -35.75 -15.44 0.55
CA GLU A 266 -36.58 -14.77 -0.46
C GLU A 266 -36.33 -13.25 -0.47
N GLU A 267 -36.21 -12.67 -1.67
CA GLU A 267 -36.14 -11.22 -1.84
C GLU A 267 -37.51 -10.62 -1.48
N LYS A 268 -37.62 -9.91 -0.35
CA LYS A 268 -38.86 -9.23 0.03
C LYS A 268 -39.12 -8.06 -0.91
N THR A 269 -39.95 -8.28 -1.93
CA THR A 269 -40.60 -7.25 -2.77
C THR A 269 -41.38 -6.22 -1.97
#